data_AF-A0ABD4U6B6-F1
#
_entry.id   AF-A0ABD4U6B6-F1
#
_cell.length_a   1.000
_cell.length_b   1.000
_cell.length_c   1.000
_cell.angle_alpha   90.00
_cell.angle_beta   90.00
_cell.angle_gamma   90.00
#
_symmetry.space_group_name_H-M   'P 1'
#
loop_
_entity.id
_entity.type
_entity.pdbx_description
1 polymer ?
#
loop_
_entity_poly.entity_id
_entity_poly.type
_entity_poly.pdbx_seq_one_letter_code
_entity_poly.pdbx_strand_id
1 'polypeptide(L)'
;MNRKIVLSIVFFSSFSLGGSGAWALADKNKITGDFEGIGKPGVFTSAVTHNGLSIQYYSPSLQKTLSYSVERFDECSMMGMYIIPHTNLLTIDGSCSSQGGQIYRYIYKWSASNKDWCLIRQINGEKIDITSGAVVPTEDVLRVSGCATIGKNDSLTYESKDRVRKEIQNELSDFRKITRDQASLERYIVEIPDFRVAELGAYIDSDSVEDINNLAFYLGKYKRSGDAAEVLRFLVKKFPNRTVARLNLADAYWDIDAQELAVPEYKEYKRQMSEKGLSAKIPPRVLDRIK
;
A
#
# COMPACT_ATOMS: atom_id res chain seq x y z
N MET A 1 -20.20 -16.89 -26.81
CA MET A 1 -21.13 -17.74 -26.04
C MET A 1 -21.49 -16.97 -24.77
N ASN A 2 -22.54 -16.15 -24.87
CA ASN A 2 -22.95 -15.20 -23.82
C ASN A 2 -23.85 -15.91 -22.80
N ARG A 3 -23.40 -16.03 -21.55
CA ARG A 3 -24.27 -16.38 -20.42
C ARG A 3 -24.60 -15.13 -19.62
N LYS A 4 -25.83 -14.62 -19.82
CA LYS A 4 -26.47 -13.65 -18.94
C LYS A 4 -26.79 -14.33 -17.62
N ILE A 5 -26.30 -13.78 -16.51
CA ILE A 5 -26.73 -14.15 -15.16
C ILE A 5 -27.95 -13.30 -14.84
N VAL A 6 -29.09 -13.96 -14.62
CA VAL A 6 -30.35 -13.35 -14.21
C VAL A 6 -30.33 -13.19 -12.69
N LEU A 7 -30.32 -11.95 -12.21
CA LEU A 7 -30.48 -11.61 -10.80
C LEU A 7 -31.99 -11.53 -10.50
N SER A 8 -32.54 -12.49 -9.77
CA SER A 8 -33.92 -12.43 -9.27
C SER A 8 -33.94 -11.75 -7.91
N ILE A 9 -34.44 -10.51 -7.88
CA ILE A 9 -34.73 -9.77 -6.64
C ILE A 9 -36.17 -10.11 -6.26
N VAL A 10 -36.34 -10.84 -5.17
CA VAL A 10 -37.66 -11.05 -4.56
C VAL A 10 -37.79 -10.07 -3.39
N PHE A 11 -38.64 -9.05 -3.55
CA PHE A 11 -39.11 -8.21 -2.46
C PHE A 11 -40.21 -8.96 -1.70
N PHE A 12 -39.96 -9.30 -0.44
CA PHE A 12 -41.03 -9.62 0.51
C PHE A 12 -41.14 -8.47 1.51
N SER A 13 -42.21 -7.69 1.37
CA SER A 13 -42.69 -6.74 2.35
C SER A 13 -43.59 -7.46 3.34
N SER A 14 -43.16 -7.57 4.60
CA SER A 14 -44.03 -7.93 5.71
C SER A 14 -43.73 -7.02 6.89
N PHE A 15 -44.67 -6.12 7.16
CA PHE A 15 -44.77 -5.34 8.39
C PHE A 15 -45.10 -6.29 9.54
N SER A 16 -44.25 -6.33 10.56
CA SER A 16 -44.60 -6.86 11.88
C SER A 16 -43.93 -6.00 12.95
N LEU A 17 -44.76 -5.24 13.67
CA LEU A 17 -44.44 -4.57 14.92
C LEU A 17 -44.22 -5.65 16.00
N GLY A 18 -43.04 -5.66 16.61
CA GLY A 18 -42.73 -6.53 17.75
C GLY A 18 -41.31 -6.27 18.24
N GLY A 19 -41.19 -5.72 19.44
CA GLY A 19 -39.90 -5.46 20.08
C GLY A 19 -39.15 -6.76 20.36
N SER A 20 -37.96 -6.87 19.80
CA SER A 20 -36.94 -7.83 20.19
C SER A 20 -35.59 -7.19 19.92
N GLY A 21 -34.75 -7.11 20.96
CA GLY A 21 -33.45 -6.46 20.91
C GLY A 21 -32.67 -6.89 19.67
N ALA A 22 -32.27 -5.92 18.86
CA ALA A 22 -31.32 -6.12 17.79
C ALA A 22 -29.98 -6.47 18.43
N TRP A 23 -29.76 -7.76 18.64
CA TRP A 23 -28.41 -8.29 18.64
C TRP A 23 -27.89 -8.03 17.24
N ALA A 24 -27.18 -6.92 17.06
CA ALA A 24 -26.33 -6.74 15.90
C ALA A 24 -25.41 -7.96 15.89
N LEU A 25 -25.67 -8.91 14.99
CA LEU A 25 -24.75 -9.99 14.69
C LEU A 25 -23.44 -9.30 14.35
N ALA A 26 -22.44 -9.41 15.22
CA ALA A 26 -21.12 -8.90 14.94
C ALA A 26 -20.69 -9.52 13.60
N ASP A 27 -20.53 -8.69 12.58
CA ASP A 27 -20.18 -9.13 11.23
C ASP A 27 -18.86 -9.90 11.30
N LYS A 28 -18.97 -11.23 11.24
CA LYS A 28 -17.82 -12.12 11.26
C LYS A 28 -17.23 -12.16 9.86
N ASN A 29 -16.09 -11.53 9.69
CA ASN A 29 -15.34 -11.59 8.44
C ASN A 29 -14.61 -12.94 8.36
N LYS A 30 -14.67 -13.58 7.20
CA LYS A 30 -13.99 -14.86 6.93
C LYS A 30 -13.14 -14.74 5.67
N ILE A 31 -11.88 -15.14 5.77
CA ILE A 31 -10.93 -15.16 4.66
C ILE A 31 -10.34 -16.57 4.55
N THR A 32 -10.23 -17.11 3.34
CA THR A 32 -9.71 -18.46 3.09
C THR A 32 -8.69 -18.43 1.97
N GLY A 33 -7.55 -19.11 2.15
CA GLY A 33 -6.45 -19.11 1.18
C GLY A 33 -5.28 -19.98 1.64
N ASP A 34 -4.35 -20.27 0.73
CA ASP A 34 -3.10 -20.99 1.06
C ASP A 34 -2.06 -20.01 1.61
N PHE A 35 -2.28 -19.58 2.85
CA PHE A 35 -1.44 -18.56 3.50
C PHE A 35 -0.06 -19.09 3.95
N GLU A 36 0.05 -20.40 4.16
CA GLU A 36 1.26 -21.05 4.63
C GLU A 36 2.14 -21.58 3.48
N GLY A 37 1.64 -21.54 2.24
CA GLY A 37 2.34 -22.00 1.05
C GLY A 37 2.50 -23.51 0.97
N ILE A 38 1.54 -24.26 1.53
CA ILE A 38 1.58 -25.73 1.60
C ILE A 38 0.50 -26.40 0.73
N GLY A 39 -0.19 -25.63 -0.13
CA GLY A 39 -1.27 -26.12 -0.98
C GLY A 39 -2.56 -26.48 -0.24
N LYS A 40 -2.71 -26.06 1.03
CA LYS A 40 -3.90 -26.32 1.84
C LYS A 40 -4.48 -25.01 2.37
N PRO A 41 -5.81 -24.82 2.34
CA PRO A 41 -6.41 -23.58 2.76
C PRO A 41 -6.37 -23.43 4.29
N GLY A 42 -5.76 -22.33 4.75
CA GLY A 42 -5.99 -21.78 6.07
C GLY A 42 -7.24 -20.90 6.08
N VAL A 43 -7.81 -20.70 7.26
CA VAL A 43 -9.05 -19.92 7.43
C VAL A 43 -8.87 -18.90 8.53
N PHE A 44 -8.98 -17.63 8.17
CA PHE A 44 -9.15 -16.55 9.14
C PHE A 44 -10.63 -16.31 9.41
N THR A 45 -10.95 -16.07 10.67
CA THR A 45 -12.20 -15.44 11.07
C THR A 45 -11.90 -14.29 12.02
N SER A 46 -12.53 -13.13 11.82
CA SER A 46 -12.37 -11.99 12.71
C SER A 46 -13.69 -11.32 13.06
N ALA A 47 -13.69 -10.66 14.20
CA ALA A 47 -14.78 -9.84 14.68
C ALA A 47 -14.22 -8.61 15.38
N VAL A 48 -14.75 -7.44 15.02
CA VAL A 48 -14.47 -6.20 15.75
C VAL A 48 -15.09 -6.30 17.13
N THR A 49 -14.31 -5.95 18.15
CA THR A 49 -14.74 -5.91 19.54
C THR A 49 -14.73 -4.46 20.04
N HIS A 50 -15.25 -4.22 21.25
CA HIS A 50 -15.17 -2.89 21.86
C HIS A 50 -13.72 -2.39 21.96
N ASN A 51 -12.77 -3.28 22.27
CA ASN A 51 -11.37 -2.92 22.54
C ASN A 51 -10.43 -3.14 21.35
N GLY A 52 -10.93 -3.57 20.18
CA GLY A 52 -10.10 -3.76 18.99
C GLY A 52 -10.61 -4.88 18.09
N LEU A 53 -9.78 -5.87 17.82
CA LEU A 53 -10.06 -6.94 16.86
C LEU A 53 -9.72 -8.31 17.45
N SER A 54 -10.71 -9.22 17.45
CA SER A 54 -10.48 -10.64 17.76
C SER A 54 -10.29 -11.40 16.46
N ILE A 55 -9.23 -12.22 16.38
CA ILE A 55 -8.86 -12.98 15.19
C ILE A 55 -8.66 -14.44 15.59
N GLN A 56 -9.20 -15.36 14.78
CA GLN A 56 -8.86 -16.77 14.83
C GLN A 56 -8.32 -17.21 13.48
N TYR A 57 -7.33 -18.09 13.50
CA TYR A 57 -6.70 -18.64 12.32
C TYR A 57 -6.60 -20.16 12.43
N TYR A 58 -7.30 -20.90 11.56
CA TYR A 58 -7.06 -22.33 11.39
C TYR A 58 -5.82 -22.55 10.53
N SER A 59 -4.79 -23.13 11.14
CA SER A 59 -3.53 -23.48 10.48
C SER A 59 -3.58 -24.92 9.95
N PRO A 60 -3.51 -25.12 8.62
CA PRO A 60 -3.47 -26.45 8.04
C PRO A 60 -2.16 -27.21 8.30
N SER A 61 -1.01 -26.54 8.47
CA SER A 61 0.23 -27.23 8.85
C SER A 61 0.19 -27.75 10.29
N LEU A 62 -0.45 -27.00 11.19
CA LEU A 62 -0.51 -27.36 12.60
C LEU A 62 -1.77 -28.14 12.98
N GLN A 63 -2.76 -28.22 12.09
CA GLN A 63 -4.08 -28.81 12.31
C GLN A 63 -4.78 -28.27 13.57
N LYS A 64 -4.61 -26.97 13.85
CA LYS A 64 -5.22 -26.31 15.01
C LYS A 64 -5.58 -24.86 14.72
N THR A 65 -6.44 -24.31 15.56
CA THR A 65 -6.80 -22.89 15.55
C THR A 65 -5.89 -22.10 16.49
N LEU A 66 -5.31 -21.02 15.98
CA LEU A 66 -4.60 -19.99 16.72
C LEU A 66 -5.57 -18.83 16.99
N SER A 67 -5.47 -18.20 18.16
CA SER A 67 -6.35 -17.10 18.56
C SER A 67 -5.50 -15.88 18.93
N TYR A 68 -5.92 -14.73 18.45
CA TYR A 68 -5.25 -13.46 18.65
C TYR A 68 -6.26 -12.38 19.07
N SER A 69 -5.76 -11.40 19.81
CA SER A 69 -6.47 -10.17 20.16
C SER A 69 -5.55 -9.01 19.84
N VAL A 70 -6.05 -8.05 19.08
CA VAL A 70 -5.33 -6.81 18.76
C VAL A 70 -6.11 -5.66 19.36
N GLU A 71 -5.44 -4.89 20.20
CA GLU A 71 -6.01 -3.67 20.76
C GLU A 71 -6.13 -2.58 19.67
N ARG A 72 -7.00 -1.59 19.90
CA ARG A 72 -7.04 -0.42 19.02
C ARG A 72 -5.68 0.29 19.04
N PHE A 73 -5.24 0.75 17.87
CA PHE A 73 -4.02 1.57 17.79
C PHE A 73 -4.25 2.96 18.39
N ASP A 74 -5.45 3.51 18.21
CA ASP A 74 -5.89 4.80 18.73
C ASP A 74 -7.43 4.83 18.90
N GLU A 75 -7.96 5.87 19.55
CA GLU A 75 -9.40 6.06 19.79
C GLU A 75 -10.21 6.11 18.48
N CYS A 76 -9.64 6.69 17.42
CA CYS A 76 -10.28 6.79 16.10
C CYS A 76 -10.10 5.55 15.21
N SER A 77 -9.38 4.52 15.67
CA SER A 77 -9.02 3.38 14.83
C SER A 77 -10.25 2.58 14.39
N MET A 78 -10.40 2.45 13.07
CA MET A 78 -11.31 1.49 12.46
C MET A 78 -10.58 0.18 12.19
N MET A 79 -10.60 -0.71 13.18
CA MET A 79 -9.87 -1.99 13.09
C MET A 79 -10.45 -2.89 12.01
N GLY A 80 -9.58 -3.39 11.14
CA GLY A 80 -9.90 -4.32 10.06
C GLY A 80 -8.73 -5.25 9.76
N MET A 81 -9.01 -6.29 8.98
CA MET A 81 -7.97 -7.17 8.46
C MET A 81 -8.25 -7.53 7.00
N TYR A 82 -7.19 -7.70 6.22
CA TYR A 82 -7.27 -8.17 4.85
C TYR A 82 -5.97 -8.82 4.41
N ILE A 83 -6.02 -9.58 3.32
CA ILE A 83 -4.82 -10.12 2.69
C ILE A 83 -4.40 -9.17 1.58
N ILE A 84 -3.11 -8.80 1.55
CA ILE A 84 -2.59 -7.94 0.50
C ILE A 84 -2.69 -8.69 -0.83
N PRO A 85 -3.36 -8.12 -1.86
CA PRO A 85 -3.54 -8.76 -3.15
C PRO A 85 -2.24 -9.31 -3.73
N HIS A 86 -2.31 -10.47 -4.40
CA HIS A 86 -1.17 -11.16 -5.00
C HIS A 86 -0.07 -11.61 -4.00
N THR A 87 -0.37 -11.60 -2.71
CA THR A 87 0.54 -12.07 -1.67
C THR A 87 -0.19 -12.95 -0.66
N ASN A 88 0.59 -13.55 0.24
CA ASN A 88 0.10 -14.23 1.44
C ASN A 88 0.33 -13.39 2.70
N LEU A 89 0.47 -12.07 2.56
CA LEU A 89 0.69 -11.16 3.67
C LEU A 89 -0.64 -10.72 4.26
N LEU A 90 -0.75 -10.83 5.58
CA LEU A 90 -1.91 -10.36 6.33
C LEU A 90 -1.68 -8.93 6.79
N THR A 91 -2.61 -8.03 6.47
CA THR A 91 -2.64 -6.69 7.05
C THR A 91 -3.65 -6.64 8.18
N ILE A 92 -3.24 -6.01 9.28
CA ILE A 92 -4.15 -5.48 10.30
C ILE A 92 -4.09 -3.96 10.21
N ASP A 93 -5.22 -3.37 9.90
CA ASP A 93 -5.36 -1.95 9.62
C ASP A 93 -6.25 -1.32 10.67
N GLY A 94 -5.76 -0.30 11.37
CA GLY A 94 -6.56 0.50 12.27
C GLY A 94 -6.46 1.98 11.94
N SER A 95 -6.23 2.30 10.67
CA SER A 95 -6.16 3.67 10.18
C SER A 95 -7.49 4.40 10.40
N CYS A 96 -7.44 5.66 10.80
CA CYS A 96 -8.63 6.45 11.12
C CYS A 96 -9.40 6.88 9.87
N SER A 97 -10.73 6.97 9.92
CA SER A 97 -11.57 7.21 8.75
C SER A 97 -11.66 8.66 8.27
N SER A 98 -11.17 9.61 9.06
CA SER A 98 -11.23 11.03 8.69
C SER A 98 -10.35 11.35 7.48
N GLN A 99 -10.75 12.37 6.71
CA GLN A 99 -9.84 13.06 5.81
C GLN A 99 -8.69 13.65 6.65
N GLY A 100 -7.44 13.39 6.28
CA GLY A 100 -6.28 13.71 7.11
C GLY A 100 -6.11 12.87 8.38
N GLY A 101 -6.69 11.66 8.45
CA GLY A 101 -6.51 10.75 9.58
C GLY A 101 -5.15 10.04 9.60
N GLN A 102 -4.80 9.49 10.77
CA GLN A 102 -3.59 8.69 10.94
C GLN A 102 -3.72 7.31 10.26
N ILE A 103 -2.62 6.85 9.67
CA ILE A 103 -2.44 5.53 9.09
C ILE A 103 -1.77 4.64 10.14
N TYR A 104 -2.35 3.46 10.38
CA TYR A 104 -1.77 2.43 11.23
C TYR A 104 -1.99 1.06 10.59
N ARG A 105 -0.94 0.50 9.97
CA ARG A 105 -1.01 -0.81 9.30
C ARG A 105 0.14 -1.71 9.72
N TYR A 106 -0.21 -2.90 10.21
CA TYR A 106 0.76 -3.91 10.64
C TYR A 106 0.68 -5.09 9.66
N ILE A 107 1.80 -5.42 9.03
CA ILE A 107 1.87 -6.46 7.99
C ILE A 107 2.53 -7.70 8.58
N TYR A 108 1.81 -8.81 8.57
CA TYR A 108 2.21 -10.10 9.09
C TYR A 108 2.48 -11.10 7.98
N LYS A 109 3.41 -12.01 8.24
CA LYS A 109 3.72 -13.16 7.39
C LYS A 109 3.77 -14.44 8.23
N TRP A 110 3.21 -15.53 7.70
CA TRP A 110 3.36 -16.84 8.32
C TRP A 110 4.84 -17.26 8.39
N SER A 111 5.28 -17.70 9.57
CA SER A 111 6.59 -18.29 9.80
C SER A 111 6.45 -19.75 10.19
N ALA A 112 6.90 -20.65 9.31
CA ALA A 112 6.91 -22.08 9.59
C ALA A 112 7.83 -22.45 10.77
N SER A 113 8.92 -21.71 10.98
CA SER A 113 9.85 -21.96 12.10
C SER A 113 9.25 -21.57 13.45
N ASN A 114 8.56 -20.43 13.50
CA ASN A 114 7.89 -19.96 14.72
C ASN A 114 6.51 -20.61 14.90
N LYS A 115 5.98 -21.25 13.86
CA LYS A 115 4.62 -21.82 13.81
C LYS A 115 3.55 -20.77 14.14
N ASP A 116 3.78 -19.53 13.68
CA ASP A 116 2.93 -18.38 13.98
C ASP A 116 3.06 -17.27 12.92
N TRP A 117 2.20 -16.26 12.99
CA TRP A 117 2.21 -15.06 12.18
C TRP A 117 3.14 -14.00 12.77
N CYS A 118 4.20 -13.65 12.06
CA CYS A 118 5.20 -12.69 12.51
C CYS A 118 4.97 -11.34 11.85
N LEU A 119 4.97 -10.26 12.64
CA LEU A 119 5.00 -8.89 12.15
C LEU A 119 6.32 -8.68 11.37
N ILE A 120 6.19 -8.25 10.12
CA ILE A 120 7.35 -7.96 9.25
C ILE A 120 7.44 -6.48 8.90
N ARG A 121 6.32 -5.75 8.92
CA ARG A 121 6.30 -4.29 8.70
C ARG A 121 5.35 -3.63 9.66
N GLN A 122 5.79 -2.50 10.20
CA GLN A 122 4.92 -1.50 10.78
C GLN A 122 4.87 -0.30 9.84
N ILE A 123 3.67 0.18 9.55
CA ILE A 123 3.42 1.33 8.69
C ILE A 123 2.62 2.34 9.50
N ASN A 124 3.17 3.54 9.64
CA ASN A 124 2.48 4.68 10.23
C ASN A 124 2.49 5.84 9.24
N GLY A 125 1.63 6.83 9.42
CA GLY A 125 1.66 8.01 8.56
C GLY A 125 0.34 8.77 8.53
N GLU A 126 0.13 9.58 7.51
CA GLU A 126 -1.05 10.43 7.38
C GLU A 126 -1.77 10.19 6.06
N LYS A 127 -3.09 10.07 6.14
CA LYS A 127 -3.95 10.00 4.96
C LYS A 127 -3.97 11.33 4.21
N ILE A 128 -4.46 11.24 2.99
CA ILE A 128 -4.79 12.40 2.16
C ILE A 128 -5.68 13.37 2.96
N ASP A 129 -5.25 14.63 2.99
CA ASP A 129 -6.00 15.77 3.49
C ASP A 129 -5.98 16.89 2.45
N ILE A 130 -7.01 16.90 1.61
CA ILE A 130 -7.19 17.95 0.61
C ILE A 130 -7.39 19.33 1.24
N THR A 131 -7.81 19.42 2.51
CA THR A 131 -8.06 20.69 3.20
C THR A 131 -6.75 21.35 3.64
N SER A 132 -5.78 20.57 4.10
CA SER A 132 -4.43 21.05 4.42
C SER A 132 -3.47 21.05 3.22
N GLY A 133 -3.94 20.60 2.04
CA GLY A 133 -3.18 20.56 0.79
C GLY A 133 -2.34 19.28 0.59
N ALA A 134 -2.48 18.29 1.46
CA ALA A 134 -1.86 16.98 1.32
C ALA A 134 -2.73 16.07 0.43
N VAL A 135 -2.37 15.90 -0.85
CA VAL A 135 -3.20 15.13 -1.80
C VAL A 135 -2.73 13.69 -2.05
N VAL A 136 -1.62 13.29 -1.42
CA VAL A 136 -1.05 11.93 -1.49
C VAL A 136 -0.64 11.56 -0.07
N PRO A 137 -0.94 10.33 0.42
CA PRO A 137 -0.60 9.93 1.77
C PRO A 137 0.90 10.04 2.01
N THR A 138 1.27 10.13 3.29
CA THR A 138 2.65 9.97 3.73
C THR A 138 2.71 8.69 4.55
N GLU A 139 3.59 7.78 4.20
CA GLU A 139 3.81 6.56 4.97
C GLU A 139 5.28 6.40 5.36
N ASP A 140 5.50 6.07 6.63
CA ASP A 140 6.77 5.59 7.16
C ASP A 140 6.68 4.08 7.37
N VAL A 141 7.54 3.36 6.68
CA VAL A 141 7.54 1.89 6.62
C VAL A 141 8.78 1.36 7.33
N LEU A 142 8.56 0.66 8.44
CA LEU A 142 9.61 0.10 9.28
C LEU A 142 9.66 -1.42 9.15
N ARG A 143 10.84 -1.99 8.85
CA ARG A 143 11.07 -3.44 8.87
C ARG A 143 11.25 -3.92 10.30
N VAL A 144 10.36 -4.80 10.76
CA VAL A 144 10.41 -5.37 12.11
C VAL A 144 11.35 -6.57 12.13
N SER A 145 12.26 -6.59 13.12
CA SER A 145 13.17 -7.71 13.38
C SER A 145 12.53 -8.73 14.34
N GLY A 146 12.83 -10.01 14.13
CA GLY A 146 12.31 -11.09 14.94
C GLY A 146 10.91 -11.54 14.53
N CYS A 147 10.14 -12.05 15.50
CA CYS A 147 8.77 -12.49 15.29
C CYS A 147 7.86 -12.02 16.42
N ALA A 148 7.35 -10.79 16.30
CA ALA A 148 6.24 -10.34 17.12
C ALA A 148 4.94 -10.94 16.58
N THR A 149 4.23 -11.70 17.41
CA THR A 149 2.97 -12.35 17.01
C THR A 149 1.84 -11.33 16.93
N ILE A 150 0.77 -11.64 16.19
CA ILE A 150 -0.40 -10.77 16.10
C ILE A 150 -0.89 -10.34 17.49
N GLY A 151 -0.97 -9.02 17.69
CA GLY A 151 -1.43 -8.41 18.95
C GLY A 151 -0.40 -8.32 20.07
N LYS A 152 0.80 -8.89 19.91
CA LYS A 152 1.90 -8.79 20.89
C LYS A 152 3.00 -7.90 20.34
N ASN A 153 2.73 -6.60 20.34
CA ASN A 153 3.60 -5.61 19.73
C ASN A 153 4.42 -4.82 20.76
N ASP A 154 4.48 -5.31 22.00
CA ASP A 154 5.30 -4.71 23.03
C ASP A 154 6.78 -4.90 22.68
N SER A 155 7.55 -3.81 22.72
CA SER A 155 9.01 -3.84 22.51
C SER A 155 9.45 -4.33 21.12
N LEU A 156 8.83 -3.80 20.06
CA LEU A 156 9.29 -4.05 18.69
C LEU A 156 10.75 -3.60 18.50
N THR A 157 11.53 -4.46 17.85
CA THR A 157 12.86 -4.13 17.34
C THR A 157 12.81 -3.97 15.83
N TYR A 158 13.59 -3.05 15.28
CA TYR A 158 13.59 -2.74 13.85
C TYR A 158 14.94 -3.06 13.23
N GLU A 159 14.92 -3.42 11.95
CA GLU A 159 16.16 -3.59 11.18
C GLU A 159 16.91 -2.25 11.06
N SER A 160 18.24 -2.31 11.01
CA SER A 160 19.05 -1.10 10.84
C SER A 160 18.85 -0.52 9.44
N LYS A 161 18.87 0.83 9.35
CA LYS A 161 18.71 1.54 8.06
C LYS A 161 19.69 1.06 6.99
N ASP A 162 20.92 0.70 7.36
CA ASP A 162 21.93 0.22 6.41
C ASP A 162 21.59 -1.17 5.87
N ARG A 163 21.05 -2.05 6.71
CA ARG A 163 20.56 -3.35 6.26
C ARG A 163 19.37 -3.18 5.32
N VAL A 164 18.39 -2.37 5.70
CA VAL A 164 17.21 -2.09 4.86
C VAL A 164 17.63 -1.51 3.50
N ARG A 165 18.55 -0.54 3.50
CA ARG A 165 19.10 0.05 2.25
C ARG A 165 19.70 -1.03 1.36
N LYS A 166 20.52 -1.93 1.91
CA LYS A 166 21.16 -3.01 1.13
C LYS A 166 20.13 -3.97 0.54
N GLU A 167 19.09 -4.30 1.28
CA GLU A 167 18.01 -5.16 0.79
C GLU A 167 17.22 -4.47 -0.33
N ILE A 168 16.87 -3.19 -0.17
CA ILE A 168 16.22 -2.39 -1.23
C ILE A 168 17.08 -2.32 -2.49
N GLN A 169 18.39 -2.14 -2.37
CA GLN A 169 19.30 -2.14 -3.52
C GLN A 169 19.27 -3.47 -4.29
N ASN A 170 19.16 -4.60 -3.58
CA ASN A 170 18.98 -5.91 -4.21
C ASN A 170 17.62 -6.01 -4.91
N GLU A 171 16.55 -5.56 -4.27
CA GLU A 171 15.19 -5.53 -4.85
C GLU A 171 15.17 -4.69 -6.15
N LEU A 172 15.81 -3.52 -6.15
CA LEU A 172 15.96 -2.67 -7.35
C LEU A 172 16.85 -3.31 -8.43
N SER A 173 17.86 -4.08 -8.04
CA SER A 173 18.65 -4.89 -8.97
C SER A 173 17.82 -5.95 -9.69
N ASP A 174 16.92 -6.61 -8.97
CA ASP A 174 16.01 -7.60 -9.55
C ASP A 174 14.97 -6.93 -10.44
N PHE A 175 14.42 -5.79 -10.02
CA PHE A 175 13.55 -4.97 -10.86
C PHE A 175 14.21 -4.61 -12.19
N ARG A 176 15.47 -4.16 -12.20
CA ARG A 176 16.23 -3.87 -13.43
C ARG A 176 16.35 -5.06 -14.39
N LYS A 177 16.38 -6.28 -13.88
CA LYS A 177 16.41 -7.48 -14.72
C LYS A 177 15.03 -7.73 -15.34
N ILE A 178 13.97 -7.53 -14.56
CA ILE A 178 12.57 -7.71 -14.96
C ILE A 178 12.17 -6.72 -16.07
N THR A 179 12.67 -5.48 -16.06
CA THR A 179 12.30 -4.46 -17.06
C THR A 179 12.63 -4.82 -18.51
N ARG A 180 13.45 -5.86 -18.74
CA ARG A 180 13.82 -6.36 -20.07
C ARG A 180 12.71 -7.19 -20.73
N ASP A 181 11.76 -7.68 -19.94
CA ASP A 181 10.62 -8.46 -20.42
C ASP A 181 9.31 -7.76 -20.07
N GLN A 182 8.52 -7.42 -21.09
CA GLN A 182 7.31 -6.61 -20.90
C GLN A 182 6.26 -7.31 -20.04
N ALA A 183 6.06 -8.62 -20.22
CA ALA A 183 5.05 -9.38 -19.48
C ALA A 183 5.43 -9.52 -17.99
N SER A 184 6.70 -9.81 -17.71
CA SER A 184 7.23 -9.85 -16.34
C SER A 184 7.17 -8.49 -15.67
N LEU A 185 7.45 -7.41 -16.43
CA LEU A 185 7.34 -6.04 -15.92
C LEU A 185 5.91 -5.67 -15.55
N GLU A 186 4.94 -5.90 -16.43
CA GLU A 186 3.53 -5.64 -16.14
C GLU A 186 3.09 -6.39 -14.88
N ARG A 187 3.39 -7.70 -14.81
CA ARG A 187 3.09 -8.51 -13.63
C ARG A 187 3.73 -7.94 -12.37
N TYR A 188 5.02 -7.63 -12.40
CA TYR A 188 5.72 -7.05 -11.25
C TYR A 188 5.07 -5.75 -10.77
N ILE A 189 4.71 -4.86 -11.69
CA ILE A 189 4.11 -3.56 -11.35
C ILE A 189 2.69 -3.73 -10.82
N VAL A 190 1.92 -4.71 -11.29
CA VAL A 190 0.58 -4.98 -10.74
C VAL A 190 0.67 -5.63 -9.35
N GLU A 191 1.65 -6.50 -9.13
CA GLU A 191 1.73 -7.33 -7.92
C GLU A 191 2.54 -6.71 -6.77
N ILE A 192 3.41 -5.71 -7.03
CA ILE A 192 4.20 -5.07 -5.96
C ILE A 192 3.28 -4.37 -4.94
N PRO A 193 3.33 -4.69 -3.64
CA PRO A 193 2.51 -4.00 -2.65
C PRO A 193 2.82 -2.50 -2.55
N ASP A 194 1.80 -1.70 -2.29
CA ASP A 194 1.88 -0.25 -2.05
C ASP A 194 2.95 0.13 -1.01
N PHE A 195 2.97 -0.55 0.15
CA PHE A 195 3.91 -0.25 1.22
C PHE A 195 5.38 -0.47 0.81
N ARG A 196 5.65 -1.36 -0.16
CA ARG A 196 7.01 -1.53 -0.67
C ARG A 196 7.43 -0.34 -1.52
N VAL A 197 6.51 0.28 -2.24
CA VAL A 197 6.76 1.50 -3.00
C VAL A 197 6.98 2.66 -2.03
N ALA A 198 6.12 2.81 -1.02
CA ALA A 198 6.24 3.83 0.01
C ALA A 198 7.58 3.76 0.76
N GLU A 199 8.03 2.55 1.12
CA GLU A 199 9.33 2.31 1.80
C GLU A 199 10.50 2.94 1.04
N LEU A 200 10.49 2.93 -0.30
CA LEU A 200 11.56 3.48 -1.13
C LEU A 200 11.82 4.98 -0.85
N GLY A 201 10.79 5.74 -0.48
CA GLY A 201 10.88 7.18 -0.22
C GLY A 201 11.94 7.54 0.82
N ALA A 202 12.10 6.70 1.85
CA ALA A 202 13.07 6.91 2.92
C ALA A 202 14.52 6.53 2.53
N TYR A 203 14.72 5.77 1.45
CA TYR A 203 16.00 5.16 1.08
C TYR A 203 16.55 5.63 -0.27
N ILE A 204 15.94 6.64 -0.90
CA ILE A 204 16.44 7.21 -2.17
C ILE A 204 17.84 7.78 -1.98
N ASP A 205 18.80 7.42 -2.81
CA ASP A 205 20.18 7.92 -2.84
C ASP A 205 20.72 7.97 -4.28
N SER A 206 22.00 8.32 -4.46
CA SER A 206 22.62 8.41 -5.79
C SER A 206 22.59 7.10 -6.56
N ASP A 207 22.58 5.97 -5.85
CA ASP A 207 22.70 4.64 -6.44
C ASP A 207 21.33 4.09 -6.85
N SER A 208 20.25 4.55 -6.19
CA SER A 208 18.88 4.10 -6.39
C SER A 208 17.98 5.10 -7.15
N VAL A 209 18.36 6.38 -7.24
CA VAL A 209 17.52 7.44 -7.83
C VAL A 209 17.04 7.13 -9.26
N GLU A 210 17.87 6.48 -10.07
CA GLU A 210 17.48 6.11 -11.43
C GLU A 210 16.44 4.99 -11.45
N ASP A 211 16.69 3.93 -10.69
CA ASP A 211 15.81 2.76 -10.63
C ASP A 211 14.46 3.11 -10.03
N ILE A 212 14.43 3.94 -8.98
CA ILE A 212 13.19 4.41 -8.35
C ILE A 212 12.41 5.31 -9.30
N ASN A 213 13.07 6.21 -10.04
CA ASN A 213 12.40 7.01 -11.07
C ASN A 213 11.79 6.13 -12.18
N ASN A 214 12.51 5.09 -12.61
CA ASN A 214 12.03 4.16 -13.63
C ASN A 214 10.84 3.34 -13.11
N LEU A 215 10.90 2.86 -11.86
CA LEU A 215 9.79 2.19 -11.20
C LEU A 215 8.54 3.09 -11.17
N ALA A 216 8.69 4.35 -10.74
CA ALA A 216 7.59 5.32 -10.69
C ALA A 216 6.99 5.62 -12.06
N PHE A 217 7.81 5.73 -13.11
CA PHE A 217 7.33 5.83 -14.49
C PHE A 217 6.43 4.65 -14.86
N TYR A 218 6.84 3.43 -14.56
CA TYR A 218 6.04 2.25 -14.87
C TYR A 218 4.80 2.13 -13.98
N LEU A 219 4.86 2.52 -12.70
CA LEU A 219 3.68 2.62 -11.84
C LEU A 219 2.61 3.51 -12.49
N GLY A 220 2.96 4.71 -12.96
CA GLY A 220 2.02 5.58 -13.68
C GLY A 220 1.50 4.94 -14.99
N LYS A 221 2.39 4.33 -15.78
CA LYS A 221 2.02 3.63 -17.02
C LYS A 221 0.95 2.55 -16.79
N TYR A 222 1.03 1.84 -15.68
CA TYR A 222 0.10 0.77 -15.28
C TYR A 222 -0.96 1.23 -14.26
N LYS A 223 -1.35 2.51 -14.30
CA LYS A 223 -2.50 3.08 -13.55
C LYS A 223 -2.34 3.09 -12.03
N ARG A 224 -1.10 3.13 -11.55
CA ARG A 224 -0.73 3.31 -10.13
C ARG A 224 -0.10 4.67 -9.89
N SER A 225 -0.71 5.72 -10.45
CA SER A 225 -0.16 7.08 -10.38
C SER A 225 -0.13 7.67 -8.96
N GLY A 226 -0.99 7.20 -8.04
CA GLY A 226 -0.91 7.56 -6.62
C GLY A 226 0.40 7.11 -5.97
N ASP A 227 0.72 5.82 -6.09
CA ASP A 227 1.97 5.24 -5.59
C ASP A 227 3.20 5.88 -6.25
N ALA A 228 3.10 6.18 -7.55
CA ALA A 228 4.15 6.91 -8.27
C ALA A 228 4.37 8.31 -7.68
N ALA A 229 3.29 9.06 -7.46
CA ALA A 229 3.36 10.41 -6.90
C ALA A 229 3.96 10.42 -5.48
N GLU A 230 3.61 9.42 -4.66
CA GLU A 230 4.14 9.28 -3.30
C GLU A 230 5.68 9.21 -3.30
N VAL A 231 6.26 8.27 -4.04
CA VAL A 231 7.71 8.08 -4.08
C VAL A 231 8.43 9.21 -4.84
N LEU A 232 7.83 9.72 -5.91
CA LEU A 232 8.42 10.79 -6.72
C LEU A 232 8.54 12.12 -5.96
N ARG A 233 7.62 12.41 -5.05
CA ARG A 233 7.70 13.60 -4.19
C ARG A 233 8.96 13.57 -3.31
N PHE A 234 9.28 12.42 -2.72
CA PHE A 234 10.54 12.25 -1.98
C PHE A 234 11.76 12.36 -2.91
N LEU A 235 11.67 11.75 -4.10
CA LEU A 235 12.76 11.76 -5.09
C LEU A 235 13.09 13.17 -5.55
N VAL A 236 12.10 13.95 -5.98
CA VAL A 236 12.26 15.32 -6.48
C VAL A 236 12.71 16.25 -5.37
N LYS A 237 12.21 16.08 -4.13
CA LYS A 237 12.69 16.83 -2.97
C LYS A 237 14.18 16.60 -2.71
N LYS A 238 14.66 15.35 -2.83
CA LYS A 238 16.06 14.99 -2.58
C LYS A 238 16.99 15.27 -3.76
N PHE A 239 16.50 15.10 -4.98
CA PHE A 239 17.25 15.28 -6.23
C PHE A 239 16.52 16.27 -7.16
N PRO A 240 16.45 17.57 -6.80
CA PRO A 240 15.63 18.56 -7.51
C PRO A 240 16.05 18.79 -8.97
N ASN A 241 17.30 18.46 -9.31
CA ASN A 241 17.87 18.58 -10.65
C ASN A 241 17.59 17.36 -11.55
N ARG A 242 16.95 16.30 -11.03
CA ARG A 242 16.53 15.13 -11.81
C ARG A 242 15.29 15.48 -12.62
N THR A 243 15.50 16.22 -13.71
CA THR A 243 14.45 16.80 -14.56
C THR A 243 13.41 15.77 -15.02
N VAL A 244 13.81 14.54 -15.37
CA VAL A 244 12.86 13.49 -15.77
C VAL A 244 11.93 13.06 -14.62
N ALA A 245 12.44 12.97 -13.39
CA ALA A 245 11.61 12.63 -12.23
C ALA A 245 10.59 13.72 -11.93
N ARG A 246 10.95 14.98 -12.16
CA ARG A 246 10.01 16.10 -12.06
C ARG A 246 8.87 16.00 -13.07
N LEU A 247 9.17 15.66 -14.32
CA LEU A 247 8.14 15.40 -15.33
C LEU A 247 7.24 14.24 -14.90
N ASN A 248 7.83 13.13 -14.43
CA ASN A 248 7.07 11.98 -13.97
C ASN A 248 6.17 12.34 -12.78
N LEU A 249 6.62 13.21 -11.86
CA LEU A 249 5.81 13.67 -10.73
C LEU A 249 4.62 14.52 -11.22
N ALA A 250 4.87 15.42 -12.18
CA ALA A 250 3.81 16.22 -12.79
C ALA A 250 2.79 15.36 -13.54
N ASP A 251 3.24 14.34 -14.28
CA ASP A 251 2.38 13.37 -14.95
C ASP A 251 1.57 12.56 -13.91
N ALA A 252 2.20 12.09 -12.84
CA ALA A 252 1.53 11.34 -11.79
C ALA A 252 0.46 12.18 -11.05
N TYR A 253 0.78 13.43 -10.70
CA TYR A 253 -0.20 14.36 -10.12
C TYR A 253 -1.36 14.65 -11.07
N TRP A 254 -1.08 14.82 -12.37
CA TRP A 254 -2.12 15.04 -13.35
C TRP A 254 -3.08 13.84 -13.43
N ASP A 255 -2.54 12.62 -13.43
CA ASP A 255 -3.32 11.39 -13.55
C ASP A 255 -4.19 11.07 -12.32
N ILE A 256 -3.90 11.67 -11.16
CA ILE A 256 -4.72 11.55 -9.95
C ILE A 256 -5.58 12.80 -9.70
N ASP A 257 -5.79 13.61 -10.73
CA ASP A 257 -6.57 14.85 -10.71
C ASP A 257 -6.05 15.93 -9.73
N ALA A 258 -4.79 15.82 -9.30
CA ALA A 258 -4.08 16.82 -8.48
C ALA A 258 -3.40 17.90 -9.35
N GLN A 259 -4.17 18.50 -10.27
CA GLN A 259 -3.62 19.42 -11.29
C GLN A 259 -2.95 20.65 -10.67
N GLU A 260 -3.43 21.14 -9.53
CA GLU A 260 -2.84 22.26 -8.80
C GLU A 260 -1.39 21.98 -8.35
N LEU A 261 -1.06 20.72 -8.07
CA LEU A 261 0.32 20.28 -7.79
C LEU A 261 1.10 19.93 -9.06
N ALA A 262 0.42 19.46 -10.11
CA ALA A 262 1.05 19.13 -11.38
C ALA A 262 1.61 20.36 -12.10
N VAL A 263 0.86 21.47 -12.12
CA VAL A 263 1.22 22.69 -12.86
C VAL A 263 2.56 23.29 -12.43
N PRO A 264 2.84 23.51 -11.13
CA PRO A 264 4.16 23.97 -10.68
C PRO A 264 5.29 23.05 -11.13
N GLU A 265 5.10 21.74 -11.08
CA GLU A 265 6.11 20.76 -11.48
C GLU A 265 6.37 20.78 -12.99
N TYR A 266 5.33 20.93 -13.81
CA TYR A 266 5.48 21.14 -15.26
C TYR A 266 6.23 22.44 -15.58
N LYS A 267 5.90 23.55 -14.90
CA LYS A 267 6.58 24.84 -15.10
C LYS A 267 8.07 24.73 -14.78
N GLU A 268 8.40 24.09 -13.67
CA GLU A 268 9.79 23.88 -13.26
C GLU A 268 10.52 22.92 -14.20
N TYR A 269 9.87 21.83 -14.65
CA TYR A 269 10.43 20.95 -15.70
C TYR A 269 10.74 21.74 -16.98
N LYS A 270 9.80 22.55 -17.46
CA LYS A 270 9.97 23.41 -18.64
C LYS A 270 11.16 24.35 -18.47
N ARG A 271 11.29 25.00 -17.31
CA ARG A 271 12.43 25.87 -16.97
C ARG A 271 13.75 25.10 -17.06
N GLN A 272 13.86 23.96 -16.37
CA GLN A 272 15.06 23.12 -16.37
C GLN A 272 15.46 22.63 -17.76
N MET A 273 14.50 22.24 -18.59
CA MET A 273 14.77 21.84 -19.98
C MET A 273 15.27 23.01 -20.82
N SER A 274 14.72 24.21 -20.60
CA SER A 274 15.09 25.42 -21.35
C SER A 274 16.51 25.87 -21.02
N GLU A 275 16.88 25.86 -19.73
CA GLU A 275 18.23 26.19 -19.26
C GLU A 275 19.31 25.23 -19.78
N LYS A 276 18.93 23.98 -20.04
CA LYS A 276 19.81 22.97 -20.66
C LYS A 276 19.88 23.08 -22.18
N GLY A 277 19.21 24.05 -22.80
CA GLY A 277 19.11 24.19 -24.26
C GLY A 277 18.28 23.08 -24.92
N LEU A 278 17.41 22.40 -24.15
CA LEU A 278 16.61 21.27 -24.59
C LEU A 278 15.13 21.61 -24.77
N SER A 279 14.79 22.89 -25.01
CA SER A 279 13.40 23.35 -25.17
C SER A 279 12.62 22.57 -26.24
N ALA A 280 13.29 22.16 -27.32
CA ALA A 280 12.68 21.38 -28.40
C ALA A 280 12.29 19.94 -27.99
N LYS A 281 12.80 19.43 -26.86
CA LYS A 281 12.46 18.10 -26.31
C LYS A 281 11.34 18.14 -25.28
N ILE A 282 10.76 19.31 -25.00
CA ILE A 282 9.65 19.45 -24.06
C ILE A 282 8.40 18.80 -24.69
N PRO A 283 7.78 17.79 -24.03
CA PRO A 283 6.59 17.15 -24.58
C PRO A 283 5.43 18.15 -24.74
N PRO A 284 4.64 18.08 -25.83
CA PRO A 284 3.52 19.01 -26.05
C PRO A 284 2.54 19.09 -24.86
N ARG A 285 2.25 17.93 -24.23
CA ARG A 285 1.38 17.84 -23.05
C ARG A 285 1.81 18.77 -21.91
N VAL A 286 3.11 19.03 -21.75
CA VAL A 286 3.62 19.96 -20.73
C VAL A 286 3.13 21.38 -21.01
N LEU A 287 3.20 21.81 -22.27
CA LEU A 287 2.77 23.14 -22.66
C LEU A 287 1.26 23.30 -22.58
N ASP A 288 0.51 22.23 -22.90
CA ASP A 288 -0.95 22.25 -22.82
C ASP A 288 -1.46 22.25 -21.37
N ARG A 289 -0.81 21.49 -20.49
CA ARG A 289 -1.19 21.37 -19.07
C ARG A 289 -0.75 22.56 -18.21
N ILE A 290 0.11 23.44 -18.71
CA ILE A 290 0.52 24.68 -18.01
C ILE A 290 -0.48 25.83 -18.23
N LYS A 291 -1.27 25.77 -19.30
CA LYS A 291 -2.26 26.81 -19.67
C LYS A 291 -3.38 26.85 -18.65
#